data_AF-A0A4P6FEW0-F1
#
_entry.id   AF-A0A4P6FEW0-F1
#
_cell.length_a   1.000
_cell.length_b   1.000
_cell.length_c   1.000
_cell.angle_alpha   90.00
_cell.angle_beta   90.00
_cell.angle_gamma   90.00
#
_symmetry.space_group_name_H-M   'P 1'
#
loop_
_entity.id
_entity.type
_entity.pdbx_description
1 polymer ?
#
loop_
_entity_poly.entity_id
_entity_poly.type
_entity_poly.pdbx_seq_one_letter_code
_entity_poly.pdbx_strand_id
1 'polypeptide(L)'
;MAAPSYTAWWLRRSLGAPFALRDGVPLLPPAPPATRGLDDVVLRALGGVGKLAEQRPEDWPAVLDALGPVGAAVPVRDALALWAGLAAAAVAADRATLLDPLPDRLPALLDEPAPDDAVHDDAALGDAAASVALSGGALHGGASGGAARGGATSGGAVPPGAVVVVDAGDVVVAPGRRWAQLGPIVPAPAGAVEALADLLDLPVAAERSPDGAGDPRPLDERVRALDPRVPAVWRHHDDLTVDGVRVRFWVHDGEPYAIDEASLADALADLLDAPSRAALLRVALARPDAAATLWAATAWDAPPIA
;
A
#
# COMPACT_ATOMS: atom_id res chain seq x y z
N MET A 1 -26.19 -11.10 6.09
CA MET A 1 -26.94 -12.38 6.14
C MET A 1 -26.73 -13.00 7.53
N ALA A 2 -27.80 -13.37 8.24
CA ALA A 2 -27.75 -13.87 9.62
C ALA A 2 -26.95 -15.17 9.74
N ALA A 3 -26.32 -15.43 10.88
CA ALA A 3 -25.62 -16.69 11.11
C ALA A 3 -26.55 -17.88 10.83
N PRO A 4 -26.05 -18.99 10.26
CA PRO A 4 -26.87 -20.11 9.78
C PRO A 4 -27.72 -20.78 10.88
N SER A 5 -27.43 -20.51 12.15
CA SER A 5 -28.32 -20.76 13.28
C SER A 5 -28.09 -19.72 14.38
N TYR A 6 -29.11 -19.53 15.23
CA TYR A 6 -28.98 -18.73 16.46
C TYR A 6 -27.82 -19.22 17.34
N THR A 7 -27.59 -20.54 17.41
CA THR A 7 -26.47 -21.13 18.14
C THR A 7 -25.13 -20.69 17.58
N ALA A 8 -24.98 -20.67 16.25
CA ALA A 8 -23.75 -20.19 15.61
C ALA A 8 -23.52 -18.70 15.88
N TRP A 9 -24.58 -17.88 15.79
CA TRP A 9 -24.50 -16.47 16.15
C TRP A 9 -24.07 -16.26 17.61
N TRP A 10 -24.70 -16.98 18.54
CA TRP A 10 -24.42 -16.86 19.97
C TRP A 10 -23.00 -17.31 20.32
N LEU A 11 -22.54 -18.42 19.74
CA LEU A 11 -21.17 -18.91 19.95
C LEU A 11 -20.14 -17.93 19.42
N ARG A 12 -20.32 -17.39 18.20
CA ARG A 12 -19.43 -16.37 17.62
C ARG A 12 -19.31 -15.15 18.52
N ARG A 13 -20.45 -14.61 18.98
CA ARG A 13 -20.48 -13.47 19.89
C ARG A 13 -19.80 -13.78 21.23
N SER A 14 -20.06 -14.96 21.80
CA SER A 14 -19.51 -15.37 23.10
C SER A 14 -18.00 -15.65 23.05
N LEU A 15 -17.49 -16.06 21.88
CA LEU A 15 -16.07 -16.31 21.65
C LEU A 15 -15.32 -15.05 21.18
N GLY A 16 -15.99 -13.92 20.98
CA GLY A 16 -15.36 -12.68 20.52
C GLY A 16 -14.89 -12.75 19.07
N ALA A 17 -15.64 -13.43 18.20
CA ALA A 17 -15.37 -13.41 16.76
C ALA A 17 -15.43 -11.98 16.20
N PRO A 18 -14.60 -11.65 15.17
CA PRO A 18 -13.62 -12.51 14.50
C PRO A 18 -12.32 -12.70 15.30
N PHE A 19 -11.61 -13.82 15.08
CA PHE A 19 -10.30 -14.08 15.69
C PHE A 19 -9.33 -14.76 14.70
N ALA A 20 -8.03 -14.61 14.94
CA ALA A 20 -6.97 -15.16 14.11
C ALA A 20 -6.78 -16.67 14.36
N LEU A 21 -6.76 -17.48 13.29
CA LEU A 21 -6.44 -18.92 13.37
C LEU A 21 -4.95 -19.21 13.53
N ARG A 22 -4.11 -18.22 13.22
CA ARG A 22 -2.66 -18.31 13.28
C ARG A 22 -2.07 -16.94 13.58
N ASP A 23 -0.84 -16.95 14.08
CA ASP A 23 -0.09 -15.71 14.28
C ASP A 23 0.09 -14.97 12.94
N GLY A 24 0.02 -13.64 12.99
CA GLY A 24 0.23 -12.77 11.83
C GLY A 24 -1.00 -12.48 10.97
N VAL A 25 -2.23 -12.76 11.46
CA VAL A 25 -3.43 -12.11 10.91
C VAL A 25 -3.62 -10.78 11.66
N PRO A 26 -3.42 -9.64 11.00
CA PRO A 26 -3.39 -8.35 11.69
C PRO A 26 -4.78 -7.93 12.15
N LEU A 27 -4.82 -7.06 13.18
CA LEU A 27 -6.03 -6.44 13.75
C LEU A 27 -7.05 -7.41 14.36
N LEU A 28 -6.76 -8.72 14.38
CA LEU A 28 -7.60 -9.73 15.00
C LEU A 28 -6.99 -10.25 16.31
N PRO A 29 -7.80 -10.48 17.35
CA PRO A 29 -7.34 -11.14 18.55
C PRO A 29 -6.96 -12.60 18.25
N PRO A 30 -6.07 -13.22 19.05
CA PRO A 30 -5.75 -14.64 18.90
C PRO A 30 -6.97 -15.52 19.21
N ALA A 31 -6.97 -16.76 18.68
CA ALA A 31 -8.01 -17.72 18.96
C ALA A 31 -8.22 -17.95 20.48
N PRO A 32 -9.48 -17.86 20.98
CA PRO A 32 -9.75 -18.04 22.40
C PRO A 32 -9.36 -19.43 22.92
N PRO A 33 -8.92 -19.56 24.18
CA PRO A 33 -8.61 -20.87 24.79
C PRO A 33 -9.72 -21.92 24.69
N ALA A 34 -10.98 -21.48 24.66
CA ALA A 34 -12.16 -22.34 24.57
C ALA A 34 -12.28 -23.07 23.22
N THR A 35 -11.55 -22.64 22.20
CA THR A 35 -11.58 -23.26 20.86
C THR A 35 -10.46 -24.28 20.64
N ARG A 36 -9.65 -24.58 21.67
CA ARG A 36 -8.56 -25.56 21.58
C ARG A 36 -9.12 -26.96 21.29
N GLY A 37 -8.52 -27.63 20.30
CA GLY A 37 -8.88 -29.00 19.91
C GLY A 37 -10.08 -29.10 18.96
N LEU A 38 -10.67 -27.97 18.56
CA LEU A 38 -11.64 -27.93 17.45
C LEU A 38 -10.91 -28.03 16.12
N ASP A 39 -11.54 -28.64 15.12
CA ASP A 39 -11.00 -28.69 13.76
C ASP A 39 -11.16 -27.34 13.03
N ASP A 40 -10.35 -27.15 11.97
CA ASP A 40 -10.31 -25.90 11.21
C ASP A 40 -11.65 -25.51 10.57
N VAL A 41 -12.51 -26.47 10.23
CA VAL A 41 -13.82 -26.18 9.63
C VAL A 41 -14.74 -25.57 10.67
N VAL A 42 -14.76 -26.15 11.88
CA VAL A 42 -15.50 -25.61 13.02
C VAL A 42 -14.96 -24.25 13.43
N LEU A 43 -13.64 -24.08 13.50
CA LEU A 43 -13.04 -22.79 13.84
C LEU A 43 -13.45 -21.69 12.85
N ARG A 44 -13.42 -21.96 11.54
CA ARG A 44 -13.91 -21.01 10.51
C ARG A 44 -15.41 -20.73 10.61
N ALA A 45 -16.21 -21.71 11.02
CA ALA A 45 -17.63 -21.50 11.28
C ALA A 45 -17.85 -20.56 12.47
N LEU A 46 -17.00 -20.66 13.50
CA LEU A 46 -17.00 -19.83 14.71
C LEU A 46 -16.36 -18.45 14.55
N GLY A 47 -15.93 -18.07 13.34
CA GLY A 47 -15.34 -16.75 13.06
C GLY A 47 -13.82 -16.70 13.11
N GLY A 48 -13.17 -17.86 13.07
CA GLY A 48 -11.73 -17.96 12.86
C GLY A 48 -11.33 -17.63 11.43
N VAL A 49 -10.33 -16.76 11.29
CA VAL A 49 -9.85 -16.22 10.01
C VAL A 49 -8.37 -16.58 9.80
N GLY A 50 -8.02 -17.12 8.63
CA GLY A 50 -6.63 -17.44 8.27
C GLY A 50 -5.89 -16.29 7.59
N LYS A 51 -6.61 -15.40 6.93
CA LYS A 51 -6.16 -14.15 6.29
C LYS A 51 -7.34 -13.18 6.17
N LEU A 52 -7.09 -11.87 6.20
CA LEU A 52 -8.18 -10.87 6.09
C LEU A 52 -8.97 -10.97 4.77
N ALA A 53 -8.39 -11.51 3.69
CA ALA A 53 -9.13 -11.79 2.46
C ALA A 53 -10.18 -12.92 2.57
N GLU A 54 -10.14 -13.72 3.64
CA GLU A 54 -11.19 -14.71 3.98
C GLU A 54 -12.23 -14.12 4.93
N GLN A 55 -12.10 -12.84 5.30
CA GLN A 55 -12.96 -12.22 6.28
C GLN A 55 -14.39 -12.14 5.77
N ARG A 56 -15.32 -12.46 6.66
CA ARG A 56 -16.74 -12.40 6.31
C ARG A 56 -17.20 -10.95 6.25
N PRO A 57 -18.08 -10.61 5.29
CA PRO A 57 -18.72 -9.30 5.19
C PRO A 57 -19.14 -8.71 6.55
N GLU A 58 -19.88 -9.49 7.34
CA GLU A 58 -20.47 -9.04 8.61
C GLU A 58 -19.46 -8.75 9.73
N ASP A 59 -18.21 -9.21 9.62
CA ASP A 59 -17.20 -9.08 10.67
C ASP A 59 -16.19 -7.96 10.35
N TRP A 60 -16.31 -7.28 9.20
CA TRP A 60 -15.43 -6.17 8.83
C TRP A 60 -15.48 -4.97 9.78
N PRO A 61 -16.65 -4.55 10.32
CA PRO A 61 -16.69 -3.46 11.30
C PRO A 61 -15.77 -3.71 12.50
N ALA A 62 -15.70 -4.95 13.02
CA ALA A 62 -14.82 -5.29 14.14
C ALA A 62 -13.32 -5.18 13.78
N VAL A 63 -12.94 -5.47 12.54
CA VAL A 63 -11.56 -5.31 12.05
C VAL A 63 -11.19 -3.83 11.94
N LEU A 64 -12.11 -3.01 11.42
CA LEU A 64 -11.91 -1.56 11.25
C LEU A 64 -11.93 -0.82 12.59
N ASP A 65 -12.76 -1.26 13.55
CA ASP A 65 -12.78 -0.72 14.91
C ASP A 65 -11.46 -0.95 15.67
N ALA A 66 -10.74 -2.03 15.34
CA ALA A 66 -9.43 -2.33 15.91
C ALA A 66 -8.31 -1.40 15.37
N LEU A 67 -8.58 -0.59 14.34
CA LEU A 67 -7.66 0.46 13.91
C LEU A 67 -7.51 1.50 15.03
N GLY A 68 -6.27 1.92 15.25
CA GLY A 68 -5.97 3.04 16.13
C GLY A 68 -6.65 4.35 15.69
N PRO A 69 -6.58 5.40 16.52
CA PRO A 69 -7.12 6.71 16.15
C PRO A 69 -6.37 7.30 14.94
N VAL A 70 -6.94 8.36 14.34
CA VAL A 70 -6.24 9.17 13.31
C VAL A 70 -4.85 9.58 13.82
N GLY A 71 -3.84 9.43 12.97
CA GLY A 71 -2.43 9.61 13.28
C GLY A 71 -1.73 8.34 13.80
N ALA A 72 -2.44 7.24 14.06
CA ALA A 72 -1.83 5.99 14.46
C ALA A 72 -1.05 5.35 13.30
N ALA A 73 0.14 4.85 13.61
CA ALA A 73 0.94 4.09 12.65
C ALA A 73 0.43 2.65 12.55
N VAL A 74 0.25 2.16 11.33
CA VAL A 74 -0.10 0.78 11.00
C VAL A 74 1.05 0.19 10.19
N PRO A 75 1.62 -0.98 10.56
CA PRO A 75 2.65 -1.61 9.75
C PRO A 75 2.20 -1.80 8.30
N VAL A 76 3.06 -1.50 7.32
CA VAL A 76 2.73 -1.59 5.88
C VAL A 76 2.22 -2.99 5.51
N ARG A 77 2.80 -4.05 6.09
CA ARG A 77 2.34 -5.42 5.89
C ARG A 77 0.87 -5.61 6.28
N ASP A 78 0.46 -4.97 7.37
CA ASP A 78 -0.88 -5.11 7.93
C ASP A 78 -1.88 -4.29 7.12
N ALA A 79 -1.49 -3.08 6.70
CA ALA A 79 -2.27 -2.24 5.80
C ALA A 79 -2.51 -2.92 4.44
N LEU A 80 -1.47 -3.54 3.86
CA LEU A 80 -1.59 -4.31 2.61
C LEU A 80 -2.58 -5.47 2.76
N ALA A 81 -2.53 -6.20 3.88
CA ALA A 81 -3.48 -7.28 4.14
C ALA A 81 -4.92 -6.77 4.31
N LEU A 82 -5.10 -5.61 4.94
CA LEU A 82 -6.38 -4.94 5.09
C LEU A 82 -6.95 -4.51 3.74
N TRP A 83 -6.19 -3.74 2.94
CA TRP A 83 -6.64 -3.24 1.64
C TRP A 83 -6.96 -4.38 0.68
N ALA A 84 -6.14 -5.44 0.64
CA ALA A 84 -6.42 -6.63 -0.16
C ALA A 84 -7.70 -7.34 0.28
N GLY A 85 -7.96 -7.41 1.59
CA GLY A 85 -9.19 -8.00 2.11
C GLY A 85 -10.43 -7.16 1.78
N LEU A 86 -10.35 -5.84 1.92
CA LEU A 86 -11.44 -4.93 1.57
C LEU A 86 -11.75 -4.99 0.07
N ALA A 87 -10.72 -4.98 -0.79
CA ALA A 87 -10.90 -5.13 -2.23
C ALA A 87 -11.57 -6.46 -2.59
N ALA A 88 -11.16 -7.56 -1.95
CA ALA A 88 -11.81 -8.86 -2.15
C ALA A 88 -13.28 -8.87 -1.68
N ALA A 89 -13.56 -8.24 -0.54
CA ALA A 89 -14.91 -8.12 0.01
C ALA A 89 -15.81 -7.27 -0.91
N ALA A 90 -15.29 -6.17 -1.44
CA ALA A 90 -15.97 -5.28 -2.37
C ALA A 90 -16.38 -6.00 -3.67
N VAL A 91 -15.51 -6.86 -4.20
CA VAL A 91 -15.82 -7.66 -5.41
C VAL A 91 -16.83 -8.78 -5.12
N ALA A 92 -16.84 -9.33 -3.92
CA ALA A 92 -17.64 -10.50 -3.57
C ALA A 92 -19.05 -10.21 -3.04
N ALA A 93 -19.30 -9.00 -2.53
CA ALA A 93 -20.51 -8.68 -1.77
C ALA A 93 -21.33 -7.53 -2.35
N ASP A 94 -22.63 -7.53 -2.06
CA ASP A 94 -23.53 -6.41 -2.32
C ASP A 94 -23.40 -5.36 -1.20
N ARG A 95 -23.26 -4.07 -1.57
CA ARG A 95 -22.90 -2.92 -0.70
C ARG A 95 -23.73 -2.82 0.57
N ALA A 96 -25.04 -3.07 0.47
CA ALA A 96 -26.03 -2.60 1.42
C ALA A 96 -25.99 -3.20 2.84
N THR A 97 -25.08 -4.12 3.15
CA THR A 97 -25.01 -4.72 4.50
C THR A 97 -23.61 -4.94 5.06
N LEU A 98 -22.55 -4.57 4.34
CA LEU A 98 -21.20 -4.93 4.74
C LEU A 98 -20.61 -3.94 5.76
N LEU A 99 -20.76 -2.64 5.51
CA LEU A 99 -20.21 -1.56 6.34
C LEU A 99 -21.33 -0.57 6.73
N ASP A 100 -22.11 -0.94 7.73
CA ASP A 100 -23.05 -0.05 8.40
C ASP A 100 -22.81 -0.10 9.92
N PRO A 101 -22.29 0.98 10.54
CA PRO A 101 -21.94 2.26 9.92
C PRO A 101 -20.68 2.17 9.03
N LEU A 102 -20.53 3.15 8.14
CA LEU A 102 -19.30 3.34 7.37
C LEU A 102 -18.12 3.66 8.30
N PRO A 103 -16.88 3.25 7.94
CA PRO A 103 -15.70 3.60 8.70
C PRO A 103 -15.45 5.11 8.64
N ASP A 104 -15.10 5.70 9.79
CA ASP A 104 -14.70 7.10 9.91
C ASP A 104 -13.20 7.32 9.66
N ARG A 105 -12.42 6.23 9.61
CA ARG A 105 -10.95 6.29 9.49
C ARG A 105 -10.39 5.07 8.77
N LEU A 106 -9.31 5.27 8.02
CA LEU A 106 -8.66 4.23 7.23
C LEU A 106 -7.14 4.43 7.23
N PRO A 107 -6.33 3.34 7.21
CA PRO A 107 -4.93 3.47 6.88
C PRO A 107 -4.80 3.88 5.41
N ALA A 108 -4.07 4.96 5.15
CA ALA A 108 -3.85 5.50 3.83
C ALA A 108 -2.36 5.55 3.47
N LEU A 109 -2.07 5.27 2.21
CA LEU A 109 -0.75 5.50 1.62
C LEU A 109 -0.61 6.98 1.30
N LEU A 110 0.51 7.55 1.73
CA LEU A 110 0.94 8.91 1.46
C LEU A 110 2.39 8.83 1.02
N ASP A 111 2.70 9.41 -0.13
CA ASP A 111 4.08 9.73 -0.47
C ASP A 111 4.31 11.19 -0.05
N GLU A 112 5.41 11.46 0.65
CA GLU A 112 5.77 12.84 0.90
C GLU A 112 5.98 13.55 -0.45
N PRO A 113 5.41 14.76 -0.63
CA PRO A 113 5.64 15.54 -1.83
C PRO A 113 7.14 15.79 -2.00
N ALA A 114 7.57 15.99 -3.25
CA ALA A 114 8.97 16.33 -3.52
C ALA A 114 9.36 17.56 -2.65
N PRO A 115 10.47 17.51 -1.89
CA PRO A 115 10.86 18.63 -1.07
C PRO A 115 11.09 19.87 -1.94
N ASP A 116 10.61 21.02 -1.48
CA ASP A 116 10.69 22.31 -2.20
C ASP A 116 12.13 22.76 -2.52
N ASP A 117 13.16 22.11 -1.95
CA ASP A 117 14.57 22.54 -1.96
C ASP A 117 15.56 21.52 -2.57
N ALA A 118 15.13 20.61 -3.46
CA ALA A 118 16.09 19.71 -4.14
C ALA A 118 16.95 20.45 -5.19
N VAL A 119 17.82 21.34 -4.73
CA VAL A 119 19.02 21.78 -5.44
C VAL A 119 19.86 20.53 -5.71
N HIS A 120 20.14 20.27 -6.98
CA HIS A 120 20.98 19.17 -7.45
C HIS A 120 22.28 19.03 -6.64
N ASP A 121 22.34 17.98 -5.81
CA ASP A 121 23.60 17.44 -5.31
C ASP A 121 23.85 16.11 -6.00
N ASP A 122 24.40 16.22 -7.21
CA ASP A 122 24.87 15.11 -8.05
C ASP A 122 26.21 14.60 -7.51
N ALA A 123 26.21 13.94 -6.33
CA ALA A 123 27.40 13.25 -5.79
C ALA A 123 27.14 12.40 -4.52
N ALA A 124 26.25 11.40 -4.50
CA ALA A 124 26.20 10.48 -3.34
C ALA A 124 25.59 9.08 -3.58
N LEU A 125 25.81 8.44 -4.73
CA LEU A 125 25.46 7.02 -4.93
C LEU A 125 26.70 6.11 -5.06
N GLY A 126 27.81 6.50 -4.41
CA GLY A 126 29.09 5.78 -4.47
C GLY A 126 29.35 4.72 -3.39
N ASP A 127 28.78 4.82 -2.17
CA ASP A 127 29.40 4.10 -1.03
C ASP A 127 28.44 3.40 -0.04
N ALA A 128 27.12 3.46 -0.25
CA ALA A 128 26.17 2.81 0.67
C ALA A 128 25.97 1.29 0.44
N ALA A 129 26.45 0.76 -0.69
CA ALA A 129 26.30 -0.66 -1.02
C ALA A 129 27.34 -1.59 -0.34
N ALA A 130 28.35 -1.04 0.34
CA ALA A 130 29.45 -1.83 0.92
C ALA A 130 29.38 -2.05 2.44
N SER A 131 28.45 -1.42 3.17
CA SER A 131 28.48 -1.43 4.65
C SER A 131 27.47 -2.34 5.35
N VAL A 132 26.67 -3.14 4.64
CA VAL A 132 25.66 -4.03 5.26
C VAL A 132 26.22 -5.42 5.64
N ALA A 133 27.51 -5.66 5.45
CA ALA A 133 28.17 -6.86 5.93
C ALA A 133 29.33 -6.48 6.87
N LEU A 134 29.05 -6.40 8.18
CA LEU A 134 29.84 -6.95 9.29
C LEU A 134 29.52 -6.24 10.62
N SER A 135 29.30 -7.05 11.66
CA SER A 135 29.21 -6.71 13.11
C SER A 135 27.80 -6.37 13.60
N GLY A 136 27.08 -7.19 14.39
CA GLY A 136 27.47 -8.32 15.22
C GLY A 136 27.94 -7.90 16.62
N GLY A 137 27.01 -7.72 17.57
CA GLY A 137 27.27 -8.00 19.00
C GLY A 137 27.04 -6.89 20.06
N ALA A 138 25.94 -7.09 20.83
CA ALA A 138 25.81 -7.02 22.30
C ALA A 138 25.74 -5.68 23.11
N LEU A 139 24.53 -5.44 23.67
CA LEU A 139 24.13 -5.21 25.08
C LEU A 139 24.93 -4.28 26.03
N HIS A 140 24.30 -3.22 26.57
CA HIS A 140 23.92 -3.11 28.01
C HIS A 140 23.11 -1.84 28.34
N GLY A 141 22.34 -1.93 29.43
CA GLY A 141 21.25 -1.02 29.83
C GLY A 141 21.64 0.29 30.53
N GLY A 142 20.61 1.05 30.91
CA GLY A 142 20.72 2.20 31.82
C GLY A 142 19.52 3.14 31.75
N ALA A 143 18.75 3.23 32.84
CA ALA A 143 17.47 3.92 32.96
C ALA A 143 17.55 5.32 33.63
N SER A 144 16.37 5.96 33.73
CA SER A 144 16.00 7.22 34.41
C SER A 144 16.14 8.49 33.55
N GLY A 145 15.21 9.44 33.51
CA GLY A 145 13.96 9.68 34.24
C GLY A 145 13.77 11.20 34.36
N GLY A 146 12.60 11.74 34.02
CA GLY A 146 12.30 13.17 34.24
C GLY A 146 11.14 13.71 33.41
N ALA A 147 10.00 13.90 34.07
CA ALA A 147 8.78 14.48 33.52
C ALA A 147 8.87 16.01 33.41
N ALA A 148 8.27 16.61 32.38
CA ALA A 148 6.99 17.33 32.48
C ALA A 148 6.83 18.51 31.50
N ARG A 149 5.62 18.55 30.91
CA ARG A 149 4.84 19.70 30.39
C ARG A 149 5.14 20.25 28.99
N GLY A 150 4.10 20.17 28.15
CA GLY A 150 3.57 21.35 27.47
C GLY A 150 3.49 21.27 25.94
N GLY A 151 2.36 20.78 25.44
CA GLY A 151 1.67 21.28 24.23
C GLY A 151 2.48 21.54 22.96
N ALA A 152 2.51 20.55 22.08
CA ALA A 152 2.39 20.72 20.64
C ALA A 152 1.92 19.38 20.07
N THR A 153 0.88 19.38 19.23
CA THR A 153 0.52 18.26 18.35
C THR A 153 1.70 18.02 17.41
N SER A 154 2.67 17.25 17.90
CA SER A 154 3.80 16.79 17.12
C SER A 154 3.25 15.68 16.24
N GLY A 155 3.09 15.97 14.95
CA GLY A 155 2.88 14.93 13.95
C GLY A 155 4.01 13.93 14.12
N GLY A 156 3.70 12.79 14.73
CA GLY A 156 4.68 11.75 14.98
C GLY A 156 5.21 11.30 13.63
N ALA A 157 6.53 11.42 13.42
CA ALA A 157 7.16 10.90 12.24
C ALA A 157 6.74 9.44 12.07
N VAL A 158 6.15 9.12 10.91
CA VAL A 158 5.69 7.78 10.60
C VAL A 158 6.92 6.88 10.59
N PRO A 159 6.97 5.81 11.40
CA PRO A 159 8.13 4.95 11.40
C PRO A 159 8.30 4.32 10.01
N PRO A 160 9.54 4.10 9.56
CA PRO A 160 9.78 3.47 8.27
C PRO A 160 9.08 2.10 8.23
N GLY A 161 8.36 1.84 7.14
CA GLY A 161 7.57 0.62 6.99
C GLY A 161 6.21 0.64 7.69
N ALA A 162 5.68 1.81 8.03
CA ALA A 162 4.30 2.01 8.45
C ALA A 162 3.56 3.01 7.54
N VAL A 163 2.24 2.91 7.55
CA VAL A 163 1.29 3.89 7.00
C VAL A 163 0.50 4.52 8.14
N VAL A 164 -0.22 5.60 7.87
CA VAL A 164 -0.94 6.35 8.91
C VAL A 164 -2.43 6.14 8.74
N VAL A 165 -3.14 5.99 9.87
CA VAL A 165 -4.61 6.10 9.89
C VAL A 165 -5.00 7.56 9.70
N VAL A 166 -5.79 7.86 8.68
CA VAL A 166 -6.32 9.19 8.39
C VAL A 166 -7.84 9.18 8.47
N ASP A 167 -8.46 10.37 8.49
CA ASP A 167 -9.91 10.52 8.39
C ASP A 167 -10.38 10.00 7.03
N ALA A 168 -11.47 9.22 7.01
CA ALA A 168 -11.98 8.66 5.76
C ALA A 168 -12.42 9.73 4.75
N GLY A 169 -12.85 10.91 5.22
CA GLY A 169 -13.22 12.04 4.36
C GLY A 169 -12.05 12.66 3.58
N ASP A 170 -10.81 12.38 3.98
CA ASP A 170 -9.59 12.86 3.31
C ASP A 170 -9.00 11.83 2.34
N VAL A 171 -9.65 10.66 2.19
CA VAL A 171 -9.12 9.51 1.44
C VAL A 171 -9.76 9.39 0.07
N VAL A 172 -8.93 9.03 -0.91
CA VAL A 172 -9.38 8.66 -2.27
C VAL A 172 -8.98 7.22 -2.57
N VAL A 173 -9.83 6.46 -3.28
CA VAL A 173 -9.45 5.13 -3.78
C VAL A 173 -8.72 5.27 -5.11
N ALA A 174 -7.55 4.66 -5.24
CA ALA A 174 -6.70 4.85 -6.41
C ALA A 174 -6.02 3.56 -6.89
N PRO A 175 -5.81 3.39 -8.21
CA PRO A 175 -5.20 2.18 -8.78
C PRO A 175 -3.68 2.09 -8.61
N GLY A 176 -3.01 3.22 -8.39
CA GLY A 176 -1.55 3.31 -8.51
C GLY A 176 -0.93 4.27 -7.50
N ARG A 177 0.37 4.10 -7.30
CA ARG A 177 1.13 4.87 -6.31
C ARG A 177 1.24 6.35 -6.70
N ARG A 178 1.12 6.68 -7.99
CA ARG A 178 1.21 8.07 -8.48
C ARG A 178 0.32 9.04 -7.68
N TRP A 179 -0.89 8.59 -7.31
CA TRP A 179 -1.89 9.36 -6.58
C TRP A 179 -1.52 9.68 -5.13
N ALA A 180 -0.67 8.85 -4.49
CA ALA A 180 -0.24 9.07 -3.12
C ALA A 180 0.60 10.35 -2.93
N GLN A 181 1.11 10.92 -4.04
CA GLN A 181 1.83 12.20 -4.06
C GLN A 181 0.88 13.41 -4.00
N LEU A 182 -0.41 13.22 -4.33
CA LEU A 182 -1.42 14.28 -4.32
C LEU A 182 -2.21 14.31 -3.00
N GLY A 183 -2.20 13.23 -2.24
CA GLY A 183 -2.94 13.10 -0.98
C GLY A 183 -3.09 11.65 -0.53
N PRO A 184 -3.80 11.41 0.60
CA PRO A 184 -3.97 10.08 1.16
C PRO A 184 -4.80 9.19 0.25
N ILE A 185 -4.32 7.98 -0.02
CA ILE A 185 -5.05 7.01 -0.83
C ILE A 185 -5.25 5.66 -0.14
N VAL A 186 -6.33 4.98 -0.51
CA VAL A 186 -6.45 3.52 -0.37
C VAL A 186 -6.12 2.88 -1.71
N PRO A 187 -5.00 2.16 -1.83
CA PRO A 187 -4.64 1.50 -3.07
C PRO A 187 -5.56 0.31 -3.34
N ALA A 188 -6.02 0.18 -4.58
CA ALA A 188 -6.85 -0.94 -5.03
C ALA A 188 -6.37 -1.42 -6.40
N PRO A 189 -6.42 -2.73 -6.70
CA PRO A 189 -6.16 -3.20 -8.06
C PRO A 189 -7.23 -2.65 -9.02
N ALA A 190 -6.87 -2.38 -10.28
CA ALA A 190 -7.75 -1.74 -11.26
C ALA A 190 -9.16 -2.37 -11.35
N GLY A 191 -9.27 -3.70 -11.26
CA GLY A 191 -10.55 -4.42 -11.28
C GLY A 191 -11.42 -4.30 -10.02
N ALA A 192 -10.92 -3.65 -8.96
CA ALA A 192 -11.63 -3.49 -7.68
C ALA A 192 -11.79 -2.03 -7.24
N VAL A 193 -11.26 -1.05 -7.99
CA VAL A 193 -11.29 0.39 -7.63
C VAL A 193 -12.71 0.87 -7.39
N GLU A 194 -13.59 0.71 -8.39
CA GLU A 194 -14.98 1.19 -8.30
C GLU A 194 -15.75 0.46 -7.19
N ALA A 195 -15.63 -0.86 -7.13
CA ALA A 195 -16.30 -1.65 -6.10
C ALA A 195 -15.85 -1.26 -4.69
N LEU A 196 -14.55 -0.99 -4.50
CA LEU A 196 -14.01 -0.59 -3.20
C LEU A 196 -14.42 0.83 -2.82
N ALA A 197 -14.40 1.75 -3.77
CA ALA A 197 -14.89 3.12 -3.59
C ALA A 197 -16.37 3.13 -3.20
N ASP A 198 -17.19 2.36 -3.91
CA ASP A 198 -18.61 2.17 -3.59
C ASP A 198 -18.81 1.55 -2.19
N LEU A 199 -18.00 0.54 -1.84
CA LEU A 199 -18.09 -0.12 -0.54
C LEU A 199 -17.79 0.84 0.62
N LEU A 200 -16.75 1.67 0.46
CA LEU A 200 -16.27 2.59 1.49
C LEU A 200 -16.95 3.97 1.46
N ASP A 201 -17.80 4.22 0.46
CA ASP A 201 -18.39 5.53 0.16
C ASP A 201 -17.32 6.63 -0.05
N LEU A 202 -16.26 6.27 -0.77
CA LEU A 202 -15.13 7.16 -1.05
C LEU A 202 -15.10 7.56 -2.53
N PRO A 203 -14.54 8.74 -2.86
CA PRO A 203 -14.30 9.09 -4.24
C PRO A 203 -13.22 8.18 -4.88
N VAL A 204 -13.38 7.91 -6.17
CA VAL A 204 -12.31 7.34 -7.01
C VAL A 204 -11.40 8.47 -7.50
N ALA A 205 -10.10 8.22 -7.54
CA ALA A 205 -9.13 9.14 -8.12
C ALA A 205 -9.45 9.38 -9.59
N ALA A 206 -9.85 10.61 -9.92
CA ALA A 206 -10.14 11.02 -11.28
C ALA A 206 -8.85 11.31 -12.04
N GLU A 207 -8.75 10.84 -13.29
CA GLU A 207 -7.61 11.10 -14.16
C GLU A 207 -7.26 12.59 -14.27
N ARG A 208 -5.96 12.89 -14.27
CA ARG A 208 -5.41 14.24 -14.32
C ARG A 208 -4.26 14.30 -15.31
N SER A 209 -4.19 15.40 -16.04
CA SER A 209 -3.06 15.71 -16.91
C SER A 209 -2.00 16.48 -16.12
N PRO A 210 -0.70 16.28 -16.40
CA PRO A 210 0.34 17.19 -15.94
C PRO A 210 0.08 18.62 -16.43
N ASP A 211 0.47 19.61 -15.64
CA ASP A 211 0.22 21.03 -15.95
C ASP A 211 1.07 21.53 -17.14
N GLY A 212 2.10 20.78 -17.53
CA GLY A 212 2.98 21.05 -18.67
C GLY A 212 3.29 19.80 -19.48
N ALA A 213 3.71 19.99 -20.74
CA ALA A 213 3.99 18.88 -21.65
C ALA A 213 5.35 18.18 -21.41
N GLY A 214 6.31 18.89 -20.79
CA GLY A 214 7.68 18.42 -20.59
C GLY A 214 8.50 18.29 -21.87
N ASP A 215 9.79 18.03 -21.70
CA ASP A 215 10.73 17.82 -22.79
C ASP A 215 10.77 16.33 -23.17
N PRO A 216 10.50 15.97 -24.44
CA PRO A 216 10.60 14.58 -24.86
C PRO A 216 12.05 14.10 -24.82
N ARG A 217 12.30 13.01 -24.10
CA ARG A 217 13.60 12.33 -24.07
C ARG A 217 13.47 10.89 -24.59
N PRO A 218 14.42 10.42 -25.43
CA PRO A 218 14.42 9.04 -25.88
C PRO A 218 14.68 8.09 -24.71
N LEU A 219 14.01 6.94 -24.72
CA LEU A 219 14.31 5.82 -23.84
C LEU A 219 15.28 4.86 -24.52
N ASP A 220 16.20 4.27 -23.76
CA ASP A 220 17.12 3.26 -24.28
C ASP A 220 16.33 2.06 -24.87
N GLU A 221 16.70 1.64 -26.08
CA GLU A 221 16.02 0.59 -26.81
C GLU A 221 15.98 -0.74 -26.04
N ARG A 222 16.99 -1.03 -25.22
CA ARG A 222 17.09 -2.27 -24.43
C ARG A 222 16.10 -2.27 -23.27
N VAL A 223 15.82 -1.10 -22.69
CA VAL A 223 14.77 -0.93 -21.67
C VAL A 223 13.39 -1.01 -22.32
N ARG A 224 13.22 -0.40 -23.49
CA ARG A 224 12.00 -0.51 -24.29
C ARG A 224 11.67 -1.96 -24.68
N ALA A 225 12.70 -2.77 -24.96
CA ALA A 225 12.53 -4.18 -25.33
C ALA A 225 12.02 -5.08 -24.18
N LEU A 226 11.94 -4.58 -22.94
CA LEU A 226 11.54 -5.36 -21.77
C LEU A 226 10.03 -5.67 -21.73
N ASP A 227 9.19 -4.74 -22.18
CA ASP A 227 7.73 -4.90 -22.25
C ASP A 227 7.18 -4.02 -23.39
N PRO A 228 6.29 -4.54 -24.26
CA PRO A 228 5.76 -3.79 -25.41
C PRO A 228 4.97 -2.54 -25.05
N ARG A 229 4.53 -2.39 -23.79
CA ARG A 229 3.85 -1.18 -23.30
C ARG A 229 4.82 -0.05 -22.97
N VAL A 230 6.13 -0.32 -22.88
CA VAL A 230 7.13 0.70 -22.59
C VAL A 230 7.33 1.59 -23.83
N PRO A 231 7.12 2.91 -23.73
CA PRO A 231 7.21 3.80 -24.87
C PRO A 231 8.66 4.06 -25.29
N ALA A 232 8.84 4.59 -26.51
CA ALA A 232 10.16 4.99 -27.02
C ALA A 232 10.64 6.33 -26.47
N VAL A 233 9.72 7.14 -25.92
CA VAL A 233 10.00 8.47 -25.36
C VAL A 233 9.29 8.64 -24.03
N TRP A 234 9.84 9.50 -23.18
CA TRP A 234 9.23 9.95 -21.94
C TRP A 234 9.34 11.48 -21.82
N ARG A 235 8.56 12.09 -20.93
CA ARG A 235 8.52 13.55 -20.73
C ARG A 235 9.32 13.95 -19.50
N HIS A 236 10.44 14.61 -19.71
CA HIS A 236 11.26 15.16 -18.64
C HIS A 236 10.72 16.52 -18.20
N HIS A 237 10.71 16.75 -16.89
CA HIS A 237 10.36 18.04 -16.29
C HIS A 237 11.44 18.43 -15.27
N ASP A 238 11.85 19.69 -15.25
CA ASP A 238 12.64 20.19 -14.12
C ASP A 238 11.77 20.37 -12.87
N ASP A 239 10.50 20.76 -13.06
CA ASP A 239 9.46 20.86 -12.03
C ASP A 239 8.16 20.25 -12.60
N LEU A 240 7.80 19.06 -12.12
CA LEU A 240 6.59 18.36 -12.56
C LEU A 240 5.45 18.64 -11.60
N THR A 241 4.37 19.22 -12.10
CA THR A 241 3.17 19.51 -11.32
C THR A 241 1.91 18.92 -11.95
N VAL A 242 0.96 18.56 -11.09
CA VAL A 242 -0.39 18.08 -11.45
C VAL A 242 -1.38 18.82 -10.56
N ASP A 243 -2.27 19.61 -11.16
CA ASP A 243 -3.18 20.52 -10.45
C ASP A 243 -2.41 21.46 -9.48
N GLY A 244 -1.23 21.92 -9.89
CA GLY A 244 -0.36 22.77 -9.08
C GLY A 244 0.37 22.07 -7.94
N VAL A 245 0.20 20.77 -7.75
CA VAL A 245 0.94 19.98 -6.74
C VAL A 245 2.19 19.38 -7.38
N ARG A 246 3.35 19.59 -6.75
CA ARG A 246 4.62 18.98 -7.17
C ARG A 246 4.62 17.48 -6.97
N VAL A 247 4.93 16.75 -8.04
CA VAL A 247 5.06 15.30 -8.03
C VAL A 247 6.38 14.91 -8.68
N ARG A 248 6.91 13.75 -8.34
CA ARG A 248 8.17 13.25 -8.90
C ARG A 248 7.97 12.55 -10.24
N PHE A 249 6.81 11.92 -10.38
CA PHE A 249 6.44 11.21 -11.59
C PHE A 249 4.92 11.21 -11.78
N TRP A 250 4.51 11.05 -13.03
CA TRP A 250 3.12 10.88 -13.43
C TRP A 250 3.02 9.98 -14.67
N VAL A 251 1.83 9.44 -14.91
CA VAL A 251 1.51 8.70 -16.14
C VAL A 251 0.17 9.22 -16.65
N HIS A 252 0.14 9.65 -17.91
CA HIS A 252 -1.07 10.16 -18.55
C HIS A 252 -1.08 9.75 -20.02
N ASP A 253 -2.19 9.19 -20.50
CA ASP A 253 -2.36 8.69 -21.87
C ASP A 253 -1.25 7.74 -22.35
N GLY A 254 -0.74 6.90 -21.43
CA GLY A 254 0.33 5.95 -21.72
C GLY A 254 1.73 6.58 -21.84
N GLU A 255 1.85 7.89 -21.63
CA GLU A 255 3.12 8.60 -21.58
C GLU A 255 3.60 8.77 -20.12
N PRO A 256 4.84 8.36 -19.80
CA PRO A 256 5.45 8.60 -18.50
C PRO A 256 6.09 10.00 -18.45
N TYR A 257 5.80 10.71 -17.36
CA TYR A 257 6.35 12.01 -17.01
C TYR A 257 7.19 11.86 -15.74
N ALA A 258 8.39 12.43 -15.71
CA ALA A 258 9.25 12.34 -14.53
C ALA A 258 10.25 13.49 -14.45
N ILE A 259 10.80 13.71 -13.26
CA ILE A 259 11.86 14.71 -13.03
C ILE A 259 13.27 14.17 -13.21
N ASP A 260 13.45 12.85 -13.11
CA ASP A 260 14.73 12.16 -13.24
C ASP A 260 14.52 10.68 -13.62
N GLU A 261 15.61 9.96 -13.88
CA GLU A 261 15.54 8.53 -14.22
C GLU A 261 15.04 7.65 -13.06
N ALA A 262 15.30 8.05 -11.82
CA ALA A 262 14.85 7.31 -10.64
C ALA A 262 13.32 7.32 -10.51
N SER A 263 12.72 8.47 -10.80
CA SER A 263 11.27 8.71 -10.81
C SER A 263 10.62 8.21 -12.10
N LEU A 264 11.36 8.20 -13.23
CA LEU A 264 10.94 7.49 -14.45
C LEU A 264 10.74 5.99 -14.20
N ALA A 265 11.59 5.36 -13.38
CA ALA A 265 11.39 3.96 -13.02
C ALA A 265 10.06 3.72 -12.28
N ASP A 266 9.66 4.65 -11.42
CA ASP A 266 8.35 4.62 -10.74
C ASP A 266 7.21 4.84 -11.75
N ALA A 267 7.35 5.79 -12.69
CA ALA A 267 6.38 6.00 -13.78
C ALA A 267 6.20 4.76 -14.65
N LEU A 268 7.30 4.11 -15.04
CA LEU A 268 7.26 2.89 -15.84
C LEU A 268 6.65 1.72 -15.04
N ALA A 269 6.94 1.61 -13.74
CA ALA A 269 6.33 0.58 -12.90
C ALA A 269 4.81 0.78 -12.78
N ASP A 270 4.35 2.02 -12.64
CA ASP A 270 2.94 2.39 -12.59
C ASP A 270 2.24 2.15 -13.94
N LEU A 271 2.87 2.55 -15.06
CA LEU A 271 2.39 2.27 -16.43
C LEU A 271 2.22 0.77 -16.70
N LEU A 272 3.10 -0.05 -16.16
CA LEU A 272 3.08 -1.51 -16.34
C LEU A 272 2.11 -2.24 -15.41
N ASP A 273 1.44 -1.50 -14.50
CA ASP A 273 0.63 -2.05 -13.40
C ASP A 273 1.45 -3.04 -12.53
N ALA A 274 2.72 -2.69 -12.29
CA ALA A 274 3.70 -3.54 -11.64
C ALA A 274 4.59 -2.74 -10.69
N PRO A 275 4.03 -2.16 -9.60
CA PRO A 275 4.77 -1.28 -8.69
C PRO A 275 6.01 -1.94 -8.06
N SER A 276 5.99 -3.27 -7.87
CA SER A 276 7.14 -4.03 -7.36
C SER A 276 8.35 -4.00 -8.31
N ARG A 277 8.16 -3.68 -9.59
CA ARG A 277 9.24 -3.61 -10.58
C ARG A 277 10.02 -2.29 -10.55
N ALA A 278 9.58 -1.28 -9.80
CA ALA A 278 10.25 0.03 -9.76
C ALA A 278 11.74 -0.08 -9.42
N ALA A 279 12.11 -0.89 -8.42
CA ALA A 279 13.52 -1.08 -8.05
C ALA A 279 14.34 -1.72 -9.18
N LEU A 280 13.79 -2.70 -9.87
CA LEU A 280 14.44 -3.36 -10.99
C LEU A 280 14.57 -2.42 -12.19
N LEU A 281 13.53 -1.64 -12.48
CA LEU A 281 13.53 -0.62 -13.53
C LEU A 281 14.58 0.47 -13.27
N ARG A 282 14.78 0.92 -12.02
CA ARG A 282 15.87 1.84 -11.67
C ARG A 282 17.24 1.28 -12.06
N VAL A 283 17.48 0.00 -11.76
CA VAL A 283 18.73 -0.66 -12.13
C VAL A 283 18.86 -0.83 -13.65
N ALA A 284 17.76 -1.14 -14.34
CA ALA A 284 17.75 -1.29 -15.80
C ALA A 284 18.00 0.05 -16.52
N LEU A 285 17.44 1.16 -16.03
CA LEU A 285 17.71 2.51 -16.55
C LEU A 285 19.17 2.91 -16.33
N ALA A 286 19.70 2.68 -15.13
CA ALA A 286 21.10 2.98 -14.82
C ALA A 286 22.10 2.08 -15.56
N ARG A 287 21.70 0.85 -15.93
CA ARG A 287 22.54 -0.14 -16.64
C ARG A 287 21.77 -0.87 -17.74
N PRO A 288 21.52 -0.22 -18.89
CA PRO A 288 20.70 -0.81 -19.96
C PRO A 288 21.27 -2.11 -20.53
N ASP A 289 22.60 -2.28 -20.55
CA ASP A 289 23.25 -3.53 -20.98
C ASP A 289 22.87 -4.75 -20.11
N ALA A 290 22.51 -4.54 -18.84
CA ALA A 290 22.12 -5.59 -17.91
C ALA A 290 20.60 -5.83 -17.87
N ALA A 291 19.81 -4.99 -18.55
CA ALA A 291 18.36 -4.95 -18.43
C ALA A 291 17.70 -6.30 -18.77
N ALA A 292 18.08 -6.90 -19.90
CA ALA A 292 17.51 -8.18 -20.34
C ALA A 292 17.78 -9.32 -19.35
N THR A 293 19.00 -9.39 -18.80
CA THR A 293 19.37 -10.41 -17.81
C THR A 293 18.61 -10.23 -16.49
N LEU A 294 18.49 -8.99 -16.00
CA LEU A 294 17.72 -8.68 -14.79
C LEU A 294 16.24 -8.99 -14.99
N TRP A 295 15.69 -8.64 -16.15
CA TRP A 295 14.29 -8.87 -16.45
C TRP A 295 13.96 -10.35 -16.60
N ALA A 296 14.85 -11.12 -17.24
CA ALA A 296 14.70 -12.56 -17.35
C ALA A 296 14.56 -13.21 -15.97
N ALA A 297 15.33 -12.77 -14.97
CA ALA A 297 15.26 -13.31 -13.61
C ALA A 297 13.85 -13.23 -12.99
N THR A 298 13.02 -12.26 -13.41
CA THR A 298 11.63 -12.12 -12.93
C THR A 298 10.67 -13.15 -13.51
N ALA A 299 11.04 -13.87 -14.59
CA ALA A 299 10.17 -14.85 -15.24
C ALA A 299 9.83 -16.04 -14.33
N TRP A 300 10.64 -16.28 -13.30
CA TRP A 300 10.43 -17.33 -12.30
C TRP A 300 9.67 -16.85 -11.06
N ASP A 301 9.37 -15.55 -10.95
CA ASP A 301 8.61 -14.95 -9.84
C ASP A 301 7.10 -14.80 -10.13
N ALA A 302 6.62 -15.28 -11.29
CA ALA A 302 5.19 -15.27 -11.59
C ALA A 302 4.43 -16.11 -10.54
N PRO A 303 3.31 -15.61 -9.98
CA PRO A 303 2.49 -16.43 -9.11
C PRO A 303 2.08 -17.70 -9.87
N PRO A 304 2.00 -18.86 -9.21
CA PRO A 304 1.54 -20.08 -9.86
C PRO A 304 0.18 -19.81 -10.47
N ILE A 305 0.02 -20.19 -11.74
CA ILE A 305 -1.25 -20.11 -12.46
C ILE A 305 -2.27 -20.93 -11.64
N ALA A 306 -3.28 -20.25 -11.10
CA ALA A 306 -4.37 -20.85 -10.33
C ALA A 306 -5.35 -21.59 -11.24
#